data_AF-K2AKJ7-F1
#
_entry.id   AF-K2AKJ7-F1
#
_cell.length_a   1.000
_cell.length_b   1.000
_cell.length_c   1.000
_cell.angle_alpha   90.00
_cell.angle_beta   90.00
_cell.angle_gamma   90.00
#
_symmetry.space_group_name_H-M   'P 1'
#
loop_
_entity.id
_entity.type
_entity.pdbx_description
1 polymer ?
#
loop_
_entity_poly.entity_id
_entity_poly.type
_entity_poly.pdbx_seq_one_letter_code
_entity_poly.pdbx_strand_id
1 'polypeptide(L)'
;MDDVHVVTSPGLNNSSQDISSSNETKSKRKPLIILSIVLAFISVFVVILVFFPNLIIKDPKLLISNAFGKLSKSDSVSFESQFYGLDDFGKLTLSGTINQNSQLYSKIKLDFTTTDTDELQQTVILDLIFNNQEVYIKPFISSFSLLESEILQEAPEIAQSESYKILRPIVAGEKWILFKNSGDSSEAASLLKEKYKNLIKGEDIQKLAQKFAEAVTIKSFDKNAEQNGLKVYRIVAGLEKAKLTEFVNEVDKVIRNDITRSYSKEIKGAIDAVNWDQNLFEIVIDKKTGNLYSIDINLPDLGKISTTSSLKNTEPPNLFFRALTDEYYRAQLEKELRANQNIPLVRIVTVSFKDFGKATLVSVPDNFSDWEDIWNVIEKELGNYLDSIGGILGAINPSKQFAEARDTQRRADLSAISNAIYQFAAEHGGNLPDTDNNNSTSDFPTSPTCIGTSPTCFNLSAAGTVDTIVPVYIAQLPYDPLNGSLENSNYTIYLNQATGRIVISAKGEVTPDITVTR
;
A
#
# COMPACT_ATOMS: atom_id res chain seq x y z
N MET A 1 -36.64 34.16 56.35
CA MET A 1 -36.35 33.42 57.59
C MET A 1 -37.55 32.53 57.84
N ASP A 2 -37.54 31.23 57.60
CA ASP A 2 -36.40 30.34 57.36
C ASP A 2 -36.83 29.16 56.46
N ASP A 3 -35.89 28.74 55.62
CA ASP A 3 -35.84 27.42 55.00
C ASP A 3 -35.37 26.37 56.02
N VAL A 4 -35.81 25.12 55.84
CA VAL A 4 -34.98 23.96 55.47
C VAL A 4 -35.72 22.65 55.82
N HIS A 5 -36.00 21.84 54.80
CA HIS A 5 -36.46 20.45 54.88
C HIS A 5 -35.41 19.49 54.28
N VAL A 6 -34.61 18.86 55.13
CA VAL A 6 -34.58 17.42 55.47
C VAL A 6 -34.90 16.36 54.37
N VAL A 7 -33.92 15.45 54.12
CA VAL A 7 -34.00 13.96 53.90
C VAL A 7 -34.34 13.46 52.46
N THR A 8 -33.78 12.40 51.82
CA THR A 8 -33.11 11.11 52.20
C THR A 8 -32.32 10.50 51.01
N SER A 9 -31.43 9.54 51.31
CA SER A 9 -30.74 8.49 50.49
C SER A 9 -31.71 7.53 49.72
N PRO A 10 -31.35 6.44 48.96
CA PRO A 10 -30.05 5.71 48.77
C PRO A 10 -29.79 5.05 47.36
N GLY A 11 -28.67 4.32 47.19
CA GLY A 11 -28.66 3.09 46.35
C GLY A 11 -27.47 2.80 45.39
N LEU A 12 -26.53 1.96 45.83
CA LEU A 12 -25.82 0.84 45.17
C LEU A 12 -25.74 0.75 43.61
N ASN A 13 -24.52 0.62 43.03
CA ASN A 13 -23.94 -0.65 42.51
C ASN A 13 -22.68 -0.50 41.61
N ASN A 14 -21.77 -1.46 41.80
CA ASN A 14 -20.92 -2.20 40.84
C ASN A 14 -19.76 -1.55 40.03
N SER A 15 -18.55 -1.99 40.43
CA SER A 15 -17.49 -2.67 39.63
C SER A 15 -17.26 -2.29 38.16
N SER A 16 -16.01 -2.02 37.79
CA SER A 16 -15.11 -3.02 37.15
C SER A 16 -13.75 -2.40 36.80
N GLN A 17 -12.73 -3.24 36.87
CA GLN A 17 -11.31 -2.98 36.63
C GLN A 17 -11.02 -2.55 35.18
N ASP A 18 -10.21 -1.51 35.02
CA ASP A 18 -9.58 -1.17 33.74
C ASP A 18 -8.37 -2.05 33.47
N ILE A 19 -8.42 -2.76 32.34
CA ILE A 19 -7.31 -3.46 31.70
C ILE A 19 -6.77 -2.50 30.64
N SER A 20 -5.58 -1.92 30.85
CA SER A 20 -4.84 -1.21 29.80
C SER A 20 -3.50 -1.89 29.55
N SER A 21 -3.41 -2.68 28.48
CA SER A 21 -2.15 -2.90 27.79
C SER A 21 -2.40 -3.29 26.33
N SER A 22 -1.46 -2.86 25.49
CA SER A 22 -1.31 -3.18 24.06
C SER A 22 -2.21 -2.43 23.07
N ASN A 23 -1.68 -1.35 22.50
CA ASN A 23 -1.92 -0.99 21.09
C ASN A 23 -0.89 0.02 20.55
N GLU A 24 0.35 -0.04 21.03
CA GLU A 24 1.40 0.93 20.70
C GLU A 24 2.11 0.68 19.36
N THR A 25 1.76 -0.36 18.62
CA THR A 25 2.45 -0.72 17.36
C THR A 25 1.71 -0.35 16.07
N LYS A 26 0.55 0.32 16.14
CA LYS A 26 -0.18 0.81 14.94
C LYS A 26 0.12 2.26 14.55
N SER A 27 0.95 2.98 15.32
CA SER A 27 1.13 4.44 15.23
C SER A 27 2.10 4.90 14.11
N LYS A 28 2.97 4.04 13.57
CA LYS A 28 4.02 4.46 12.61
C LYS A 28 3.61 4.48 11.12
N ARG A 29 2.36 4.16 10.76
CA ARG A 29 1.96 3.98 9.33
C ARG A 29 1.32 5.20 8.66
N LYS A 30 0.96 6.27 9.37
CA LYS A 30 0.07 7.33 8.84
C LYS A 30 0.73 8.60 8.26
N PRO A 31 1.93 9.04 8.69
CA PRO A 31 2.71 10.03 7.93
C PRO A 31 3.08 9.50 6.54
N LEU A 32 3.27 8.17 6.45
CA LEU A 32 3.47 7.43 5.21
C LEU A 32 2.29 7.57 4.23
N ILE A 33 1.07 7.80 4.72
CA ILE A 33 -0.16 7.86 3.91
C ILE A 33 -0.31 9.21 3.22
N ILE A 34 -0.01 10.32 3.92
CA ILE A 34 0.01 11.66 3.30
C ILE A 34 1.13 11.74 2.26
N LEU A 35 2.31 11.21 2.59
CA LEU A 35 3.42 11.10 1.64
C LEU A 35 3.10 10.17 0.47
N SER A 36 2.35 9.08 0.69
CA SER A 36 1.87 8.16 -0.36
C SER A 36 0.75 8.76 -1.21
N ILE A 37 -0.14 9.58 -0.65
CA ILE A 37 -1.15 10.34 -1.39
C ILE A 37 -0.46 11.34 -2.31
N VAL A 38 0.55 12.08 -1.80
CA VAL A 38 1.31 13.02 -2.62
C VAL A 38 2.16 12.31 -3.69
N LEU A 39 2.84 11.21 -3.37
CA LEU A 39 3.59 10.40 -4.35
C LEU A 39 2.68 9.68 -5.37
N ALA A 40 1.46 9.30 -5.00
CA ALA A 40 0.44 8.75 -5.91
C ALA A 40 -0.15 9.83 -6.84
N PHE A 41 -0.36 11.06 -6.32
CA PHE A 41 -0.76 12.20 -7.15
C PHE A 41 0.33 12.57 -8.16
N ILE A 42 1.61 12.50 -7.79
CA ILE A 42 2.75 12.81 -8.66
C ILE A 42 2.96 11.74 -9.77
N SER A 43 2.63 10.46 -9.52
CA SER A 43 2.83 9.36 -10.49
C SER A 43 1.68 9.20 -11.50
N VAL A 44 0.43 9.47 -11.11
CA VAL A 44 -0.74 9.51 -12.02
C VAL A 44 -0.68 10.70 -12.98
N PHE A 45 -0.06 11.79 -12.54
CA PHE A 45 0.20 12.99 -13.32
C PHE A 45 1.11 12.74 -14.52
N VAL A 46 2.01 11.76 -14.46
CA VAL A 46 3.04 11.47 -15.48
C VAL A 46 2.53 10.51 -16.58
N VAL A 47 1.27 10.04 -16.57
CA VAL A 47 0.78 9.09 -17.60
C VAL A 47 -0.29 9.70 -18.52
N ILE A 48 -1.11 10.62 -17.98
CA ILE A 48 -2.26 11.26 -18.66
C ILE A 48 -1.83 12.11 -19.88
N LEU A 49 -0.58 12.50 -19.85
CA LEU A 49 0.04 13.41 -20.77
C LEU A 49 0.45 12.67 -22.09
N VAL A 50 0.61 11.34 -22.10
CA VAL A 50 1.22 10.64 -23.25
C VAL A 50 0.20 10.51 -24.39
N PHE A 51 -1.09 10.73 -24.13
CA PHE A 51 -2.11 10.17 -25.02
C PHE A 51 -3.03 11.17 -25.74
N PHE A 52 -3.05 12.47 -25.43
CA PHE A 52 -4.06 13.37 -26.01
C PHE A 52 -3.48 14.66 -26.63
N PRO A 53 -2.86 14.60 -27.83
CA PRO A 53 -2.19 15.76 -28.45
C PRO A 53 -3.07 16.71 -29.29
N ASN A 54 -4.30 16.37 -29.65
CA ASN A 54 -5.01 17.07 -30.73
C ASN A 54 -6.29 17.78 -30.28
N LEU A 55 -6.17 18.94 -29.64
CA LEU A 55 -7.21 19.98 -29.66
C LEU A 55 -6.50 21.34 -29.51
N ILE A 56 -6.76 22.26 -30.44
CA ILE A 56 -6.05 23.54 -30.57
C ILE A 56 -6.93 24.70 -30.07
N ILE A 57 -6.58 25.19 -28.87
CA ILE A 57 -6.36 26.59 -28.44
C ILE A 57 -7.55 27.57 -28.51
N LYS A 58 -8.38 27.54 -27.45
CA LYS A 58 -8.99 28.70 -26.74
C LYS A 58 -9.38 28.35 -25.28
N ASP A 59 -9.51 27.05 -24.98
CA ASP A 59 -9.95 26.56 -23.68
C ASP A 59 -8.77 26.41 -22.68
N PRO A 60 -8.80 27.07 -21.50
CA PRO A 60 -7.79 26.86 -20.46
C PRO A 60 -7.67 25.40 -19.99
N LYS A 61 -8.76 24.61 -20.02
CA LYS A 61 -8.70 23.17 -19.72
C LYS A 61 -7.85 22.40 -20.73
N LEU A 62 -7.90 22.83 -21.99
CA LEU A 62 -7.10 22.24 -23.06
C LEU A 62 -5.63 22.67 -22.98
N LEU A 63 -5.33 23.90 -22.55
CA LEU A 63 -3.97 24.32 -22.26
C LEU A 63 -3.38 23.49 -21.11
N ILE A 64 -4.14 23.29 -20.03
CA ILE A 64 -3.77 22.38 -18.95
C ILE A 64 -3.49 21.01 -19.55
N SER A 65 -4.48 20.38 -20.20
CA SER A 65 -4.39 19.04 -20.80
C SER A 65 -3.20 18.86 -21.75
N ASN A 66 -2.83 19.88 -22.53
CA ASN A 66 -1.67 19.84 -23.42
C ASN A 66 -0.32 19.99 -22.68
N ALA A 67 -0.26 20.81 -21.63
CA ALA A 67 0.97 21.08 -20.87
C ALA A 67 1.43 19.89 -20.03
N PHE A 68 0.56 19.41 -19.13
CA PHE A 68 -0.26 18.27 -19.50
C PHE A 68 0.49 17.14 -20.22
N GLY A 69 -0.17 16.64 -21.26
CA GLY A 69 0.37 16.19 -22.53
C GLY A 69 1.90 16.04 -22.66
N LYS A 70 2.56 17.19 -22.69
CA LYS A 70 3.99 17.26 -22.94
C LYS A 70 4.83 16.70 -21.79
N LEU A 71 4.44 16.90 -20.55
CA LEU A 71 5.24 16.47 -19.41
C LEU A 71 5.46 14.94 -19.39
N SER A 72 4.53 14.11 -19.86
CA SER A 72 4.85 12.68 -20.00
C SER A 72 5.27 12.27 -21.40
N LYS A 73 5.10 13.08 -22.43
CA LYS A 73 5.71 12.71 -23.71
C LYS A 73 7.19 13.02 -23.69
N SER A 74 7.61 13.83 -22.72
CA SER A 74 9.00 14.15 -22.50
C SER A 74 9.77 12.88 -22.16
N ASP A 75 10.80 12.58 -22.94
CA ASP A 75 11.75 11.50 -22.66
C ASP A 75 12.34 11.63 -21.26
N SER A 76 12.51 12.88 -20.81
CA SER A 76 12.96 13.20 -19.47
C SER A 76 12.42 14.53 -18.94
N VAL A 77 12.35 14.68 -17.63
CA VAL A 77 11.94 15.92 -16.96
C VAL A 77 12.58 16.03 -15.58
N SER A 78 13.00 17.23 -15.20
CA SER A 78 13.41 17.54 -13.84
C SER A 78 12.29 18.26 -13.10
N PHE A 79 12.12 17.95 -11.82
CA PHE A 79 11.12 18.58 -10.97
C PHE A 79 11.68 18.91 -9.59
N GLU A 80 11.05 19.87 -8.93
CA GLU A 80 11.30 20.25 -7.55
C GLU A 80 9.96 20.59 -6.90
N SER A 81 9.69 20.02 -5.74
CA SER A 81 8.53 20.34 -4.93
C SER A 81 8.93 20.79 -3.54
N GLN A 82 8.21 21.79 -3.06
CA GLN A 82 8.35 22.31 -1.71
C GLN A 82 6.99 22.22 -1.03
N PHE A 83 7.02 21.69 0.19
CA PHE A 83 5.85 21.60 1.05
C PHE A 83 5.88 22.73 2.08
N TYR A 84 4.70 23.28 2.37
CA TYR A 84 4.49 24.43 3.25
C TYR A 84 3.42 24.08 4.30
N GLY A 85 3.32 24.89 5.36
CA GLY A 85 2.37 24.62 6.45
C GLY A 85 2.80 23.44 7.33
N LEU A 86 4.07 23.06 7.23
CA LEU A 86 4.74 22.10 8.10
C LEU A 86 5.62 22.83 9.11
N ASP A 87 5.37 24.11 9.39
CA ASP A 87 6.30 24.96 10.15
C ASP A 87 6.57 24.41 11.57
N ASP A 88 5.62 23.67 12.14
CA ASP A 88 5.77 22.96 13.42
C ASP A 88 6.59 21.65 13.33
N PHE A 89 6.88 21.14 12.13
CA PHE A 89 7.47 19.82 11.89
C PHE A 89 8.76 19.85 11.09
N GLY A 90 8.87 20.78 10.15
CA GLY A 90 9.99 20.86 9.26
C GLY A 90 9.69 21.36 7.86
N LYS A 91 10.75 21.53 7.10
CA LYS A 91 10.70 21.72 5.65
C LYS A 91 10.82 20.36 4.97
N LEU A 92 9.83 20.00 4.16
CA LEU A 92 9.93 18.87 3.23
C LEU A 92 10.15 19.38 1.82
N THR A 93 11.15 18.82 1.13
CA THR A 93 11.38 19.04 -0.30
C THR A 93 11.53 17.70 -1.01
N LEU A 94 11.02 17.62 -2.23
CA LEU A 94 11.17 16.47 -3.11
C LEU A 94 11.71 16.99 -4.44
N SER A 95 12.81 16.45 -4.90
CA SER A 95 13.40 16.88 -6.18
C SER A 95 13.84 15.67 -6.97
N GLY A 96 13.97 15.80 -8.27
CA GLY A 96 14.40 14.67 -9.06
C GLY A 96 14.40 14.90 -10.56
N THR A 97 14.86 13.88 -11.25
CA THR A 97 14.81 13.72 -12.68
C THR A 97 14.15 12.39 -13.00
N ILE A 98 13.09 12.44 -13.79
CA ILE A 98 12.39 11.25 -14.29
C ILE A 98 12.81 11.05 -15.75
N ASN A 99 13.22 9.83 -16.08
CA ASN A 99 13.50 9.36 -17.43
C ASN A 99 12.46 8.29 -17.81
N GLN A 100 11.85 8.44 -18.98
CA GLN A 100 10.83 7.52 -19.46
C GLN A 100 11.38 6.31 -20.19
N ASN A 101 12.57 6.45 -20.77
CA ASN A 101 13.27 5.29 -21.32
C ASN A 101 13.59 4.35 -20.16
N SER A 102 12.95 3.18 -20.15
CA SER A 102 13.11 2.16 -19.12
C SER A 102 14.56 1.69 -18.89
N GLN A 103 15.46 1.94 -19.85
CA GLN A 103 16.88 1.61 -19.73
C GLN A 103 17.69 2.71 -19.03
N LEU A 104 17.16 3.93 -18.92
CA LEU A 104 17.80 5.05 -18.27
C LEU A 104 17.35 5.15 -16.82
N TYR A 105 18.29 5.53 -15.94
CA TYR A 105 17.99 5.74 -14.54
C TYR A 105 17.29 7.07 -14.31
N SER A 106 16.27 7.05 -13.47
CA SER A 106 15.67 8.22 -12.83
C SER A 106 16.32 8.45 -11.47
N LYS A 107 16.26 9.69 -10.96
CA LYS A 107 16.73 10.05 -9.62
C LYS A 107 15.66 10.83 -8.88
N ILE A 108 15.41 10.49 -7.63
CA ILE A 108 14.56 11.25 -6.71
C ILE A 108 15.34 11.48 -5.43
N LYS A 109 15.24 12.68 -4.86
CA LYS A 109 15.75 13.04 -3.54
C LYS A 109 14.59 13.59 -2.72
N LEU A 110 14.31 12.94 -1.60
CA LEU A 110 13.46 13.46 -0.54
C LEU A 110 14.35 14.04 0.55
N ASP A 111 14.06 15.25 1.00
CA ASP A 111 14.85 15.96 2.00
C ASP A 111 13.87 16.61 3.00
N PHE A 112 13.89 16.09 4.22
CA PHE A 112 13.06 16.52 5.33
C PHE A 112 13.96 17.08 6.42
N THR A 113 13.76 18.33 6.81
CA THR A 113 14.53 18.98 7.88
C THR A 113 13.58 19.54 8.92
N THR A 114 13.72 19.15 10.19
CA THR A 114 12.89 19.68 11.28
C THR A 114 13.17 21.16 11.55
N THR A 115 12.15 21.90 11.97
CA THR A 115 12.21 23.37 12.15
C THR A 115 12.18 23.82 13.61
N ASP A 116 12.29 22.89 14.58
CA ASP A 116 12.22 23.22 16.00
C ASP A 116 13.25 24.31 16.35
N THR A 117 12.77 25.39 16.97
CA THR A 117 13.56 26.58 17.31
C THR A 117 14.44 26.36 18.54
N ASP A 118 14.08 25.39 19.40
CA ASP A 118 14.76 25.13 20.66
C ASP A 118 15.58 23.82 20.66
N GLU A 119 15.42 22.96 19.64
CA GLU A 119 16.17 21.72 19.48
C GLU A 119 17.17 21.74 18.29
N LEU A 120 18.11 20.80 18.29
CA LEU A 120 19.03 20.60 17.16
C LEU A 120 18.24 20.17 15.91
N GLN A 121 18.31 20.97 14.83
CA GLN A 121 17.70 20.63 13.55
C GLN A 121 18.13 19.24 13.08
N GLN A 122 17.15 18.39 12.79
CA GLN A 122 17.36 17.04 12.29
C GLN A 122 17.00 16.98 10.82
N THR A 123 17.90 16.42 10.01
CA THR A 123 17.71 16.26 8.58
C THR A 123 17.67 14.77 8.24
N VAL A 124 16.62 14.36 7.54
CA VAL A 124 16.45 13.05 6.93
C VAL A 124 16.44 13.21 5.42
N ILE A 125 17.42 12.62 4.75
CA ILE A 125 17.50 12.58 3.29
C ILE A 125 17.29 11.14 2.83
N LEU A 126 16.51 10.97 1.77
CA LEU A 126 16.38 9.71 1.05
C LEU A 126 16.67 9.96 -0.43
N ASP A 127 17.83 9.51 -0.88
CA ASP A 127 18.17 9.47 -2.30
C ASP A 127 17.69 8.13 -2.90
N LEU A 128 17.05 8.20 -4.06
CA LEU A 128 16.63 7.06 -4.87
C LEU A 128 17.18 7.21 -6.29
N ILE A 129 17.75 6.15 -6.83
CA ILE A 129 18.09 6.02 -8.26
C ILE A 129 17.44 4.75 -8.78
N PHE A 130 16.66 4.80 -9.86
CA PHE A 130 15.88 3.64 -10.27
C PHE A 130 15.60 3.58 -11.77
N ASN A 131 15.41 2.37 -12.28
CA ASN A 131 14.82 2.09 -13.58
C ASN A 131 13.80 0.93 -13.44
N ASN A 132 13.49 0.20 -14.51
CA ASN A 132 12.57 -0.94 -14.46
C ASN A 132 13.17 -2.23 -13.85
N GLN A 133 14.50 -2.30 -13.73
CA GLN A 133 15.26 -3.48 -13.29
C GLN A 133 15.88 -3.28 -11.91
N GLU A 134 16.28 -2.08 -11.55
CA GLU A 134 17.09 -1.82 -10.36
C GLU A 134 16.58 -0.60 -9.62
N VAL A 135 16.60 -0.67 -8.30
CA VAL A 135 16.31 0.45 -7.40
C VAL A 135 17.46 0.57 -6.40
N TYR A 136 18.10 1.72 -6.39
CA TYR A 136 19.14 2.10 -5.46
C TYR A 136 18.55 3.06 -4.43
N ILE A 137 18.77 2.78 -3.15
CA ILE A 137 18.28 3.61 -2.04
C ILE A 137 19.44 3.99 -1.14
N LYS A 138 19.55 5.27 -0.78
CA LYS A 138 20.54 5.75 0.19
C LYS A 138 19.86 6.67 1.20
N PRO A 139 19.56 6.17 2.40
CA PRO A 139 19.06 7.00 3.49
C PRO A 139 20.22 7.79 4.12
N PHE A 140 19.91 8.91 4.73
CA PHE A 140 20.83 9.68 5.56
C PHE A 140 20.04 10.36 6.67
N ILE A 141 20.54 10.29 7.89
CA ILE A 141 19.93 10.89 9.07
C ILE A 141 21.04 11.67 9.80
N SER A 142 20.88 13.00 9.96
CA SER A 142 21.92 13.85 10.53
C SER A 142 22.27 13.49 11.97
N SER A 143 21.28 13.00 12.74
CA SER A 143 21.43 12.57 14.13
C SER A 143 21.94 11.13 14.29
N PHE A 144 22.27 10.43 13.20
CA PHE A 144 22.70 9.03 13.29
C PHE A 144 23.97 8.85 14.13
N SER A 145 24.94 9.76 14.05
CA SER A 145 26.17 9.66 14.84
C SER A 145 25.94 9.72 16.36
N LEU A 146 24.99 10.55 16.80
CA LEU A 146 24.59 10.62 18.21
C LEU A 146 23.89 9.33 18.64
N LEU A 147 22.90 8.88 17.86
CA LEU A 147 22.19 7.62 18.11
C LEU A 147 23.15 6.42 18.13
N GLU A 148 24.10 6.39 17.19
CA GLU A 148 25.16 5.37 17.11
C GLU A 148 26.00 5.37 18.39
N SER A 149 26.41 6.54 18.88
CA SER A 149 27.20 6.63 20.12
C SER A 149 26.42 6.13 21.35
N GLU A 150 25.14 6.44 21.46
CA GLU A 150 24.27 5.98 22.56
C GLU A 150 24.08 4.46 22.52
N ILE A 151 23.78 3.92 21.33
CA ILE A 151 23.62 2.47 21.14
C ILE A 151 24.91 1.73 21.51
N LEU A 152 26.07 2.22 21.05
CA LEU A 152 27.37 1.59 21.31
C LEU A 152 27.84 1.76 22.76
N GLN A 153 27.37 2.80 23.46
CA GLN A 153 27.62 2.95 24.89
C GLN A 153 26.85 1.91 25.71
N GLU A 154 25.59 1.65 25.35
CA GLU A 154 24.74 0.67 26.05
C GLU A 154 25.04 -0.78 25.65
N ALA A 155 25.42 -1.01 24.39
CA ALA A 155 25.65 -2.34 23.82
C ALA A 155 26.87 -2.37 22.88
N PRO A 156 28.10 -2.28 23.42
CA PRO A 156 29.33 -2.19 22.62
C PRO A 156 29.60 -3.43 21.75
N GLU A 157 29.05 -4.59 22.09
CA GLU A 157 29.13 -5.83 21.30
C GLU A 157 28.48 -5.70 19.93
N ILE A 158 27.50 -4.80 19.76
CA ILE A 158 26.85 -4.55 18.46
C ILE A 158 27.89 -4.11 17.43
N ALA A 159 28.91 -3.33 17.83
CA ALA A 159 29.97 -2.87 16.92
C ALA A 159 30.72 -4.03 16.24
N GLN A 160 30.73 -5.21 16.86
CA GLN A 160 31.42 -6.39 16.33
C GLN A 160 30.54 -7.24 15.40
N SER A 161 29.22 -7.04 15.43
CA SER A 161 28.27 -7.77 14.58
C SER A 161 28.47 -7.45 13.11
N GLU A 162 28.31 -8.47 12.26
CA GLU A 162 28.33 -8.33 10.81
C GLU A 162 27.13 -7.50 10.33
N SER A 163 25.96 -7.60 10.98
CA SER A 163 24.80 -6.75 10.70
C SER A 163 25.10 -5.28 10.92
N TYR A 164 25.78 -4.93 12.02
CA TYR A 164 26.19 -3.55 12.23
C TYR A 164 27.20 -3.09 11.17
N LYS A 165 28.24 -3.88 10.88
CA LYS A 165 29.25 -3.52 9.86
C LYS A 165 28.65 -3.28 8.49
N ILE A 166 27.60 -4.02 8.11
CA ILE A 166 26.93 -3.85 6.81
C ILE A 166 25.89 -2.71 6.82
N LEU A 167 25.13 -2.54 7.91
CA LEU A 167 24.05 -1.55 8.00
C LEU A 167 24.53 -0.14 8.34
N ARG A 168 25.57 -0.02 9.17
CA ARG A 168 26.11 1.26 9.61
C ARG A 168 26.43 2.21 8.45
N PRO A 169 27.24 1.83 7.44
CA PRO A 169 27.54 2.74 6.33
C PRO A 169 26.30 3.08 5.49
N ILE A 170 25.26 2.25 5.50
CA ILE A 170 24.00 2.52 4.81
C ILE A 170 23.21 3.61 5.55
N VAL A 171 23.01 3.47 6.87
CA VAL A 171 22.23 4.44 7.67
C VAL A 171 22.98 5.77 7.82
N ALA A 172 24.32 5.73 7.81
CA ALA A 172 25.18 6.91 7.76
C ALA A 172 25.15 7.63 6.39
N GLY A 173 24.48 7.06 5.37
CA GLY A 173 24.45 7.62 4.02
C GLY A 173 25.77 7.54 3.25
N GLU A 174 26.66 6.65 3.67
CA GLU A 174 27.96 6.39 3.02
C GLU A 174 27.85 5.34 1.92
N LYS A 175 26.81 4.49 1.95
CA LYS A 175 26.62 3.36 1.05
C LYS A 175 25.17 3.21 0.57
N TRP A 176 24.99 2.87 -0.70
CA TRP A 176 23.68 2.60 -1.30
C TRP A 176 23.22 1.16 -1.05
N ILE A 177 21.91 0.94 -1.08
CA ILE A 177 21.28 -0.39 -1.12
C ILE A 177 20.77 -0.61 -2.54
N LEU A 178 21.10 -1.76 -3.13
CA LEU A 178 20.58 -2.19 -4.44
C LEU A 178 19.48 -3.23 -4.25
N PHE A 179 18.32 -2.96 -4.84
CA PHE A 179 17.23 -3.92 -5.03
C PHE A 179 17.15 -4.27 -6.52
N LYS A 180 17.38 -5.53 -6.88
CA LYS A 180 17.21 -6.03 -8.25
C LYS A 180 15.84 -6.65 -8.44
N ASN A 181 15.25 -6.38 -9.60
CA ASN A 181 14.11 -7.08 -10.16
C ASN A 181 14.65 -8.29 -10.95
N SER A 182 15.39 -9.19 -10.29
CA SER A 182 15.77 -10.46 -10.88
C SER A 182 14.46 -11.25 -11.08
N GLY A 183 14.11 -11.54 -12.33
CA GLY A 183 12.89 -12.27 -12.66
C GLY A 183 12.73 -13.64 -12.00
N ASP A 184 13.75 -14.12 -11.27
CA ASP A 184 13.91 -15.47 -10.77
C ASP A 184 14.28 -15.59 -9.28
N SER A 185 14.07 -14.60 -8.40
CA SER A 185 14.36 -14.83 -6.95
C SER A 185 13.84 -13.76 -5.99
N SER A 186 12.55 -13.85 -5.68
CA SER A 186 12.08 -14.01 -4.30
C SER A 186 10.57 -14.15 -4.38
N GLU A 187 10.00 -15.12 -3.66
CA GLU A 187 8.55 -15.33 -3.56
C GLU A 187 7.83 -14.03 -3.14
N ALA A 188 8.51 -13.15 -2.39
CA ALA A 188 8.03 -11.81 -2.06
C ALA A 188 7.92 -10.88 -3.29
N ALA A 189 8.91 -10.86 -4.19
CA ALA A 189 8.87 -10.06 -5.41
C ALA A 189 7.81 -10.60 -6.39
N SER A 190 7.62 -11.91 -6.50
CA SER A 190 6.57 -12.49 -7.34
C SER A 190 5.16 -12.22 -6.78
N LEU A 191 4.95 -12.35 -5.47
CA LEU A 191 3.68 -12.03 -4.81
C LEU A 191 3.34 -10.53 -4.89
N LEU A 192 4.33 -9.64 -4.71
CA LEU A 192 4.15 -8.21 -4.96
C LEU A 192 3.88 -7.94 -6.44
N LYS A 193 4.56 -8.62 -7.36
CA LYS A 193 4.29 -8.46 -8.78
C LYS A 193 2.89 -8.93 -9.13
N GLU A 194 2.43 -10.09 -8.67
CA GLU A 194 1.09 -10.61 -8.95
C GLU A 194 -0.01 -9.75 -8.31
N LYS A 195 0.17 -9.35 -7.04
CA LYS A 195 -0.77 -8.49 -6.29
C LYS A 195 -0.88 -7.09 -6.89
N TYR A 196 0.17 -6.59 -7.56
CA TYR A 196 0.21 -5.22 -8.10
C TYR A 196 0.09 -5.12 -9.64
N LYS A 197 0.39 -6.18 -10.40
CA LYS A 197 0.36 -6.23 -11.89
C LYS A 197 -1.04 -6.05 -12.47
N ASN A 198 -2.09 -6.33 -11.70
CA ASN A 198 -3.49 -6.19 -12.11
C ASN A 198 -4.23 -5.02 -11.43
N LEU A 199 -3.53 -4.14 -10.70
CA LEU A 199 -4.21 -3.11 -9.90
C LEU A 199 -4.92 -2.06 -10.73
N ILE A 200 -4.39 -1.71 -11.90
CA ILE A 200 -4.97 -0.71 -12.79
C ILE A 200 -4.59 -1.07 -14.24
N LYS A 201 -5.58 -1.31 -15.11
CA LYS A 201 -5.31 -1.49 -16.55
C LYS A 201 -5.16 -0.14 -17.23
N GLY A 202 -4.47 -0.10 -18.38
CA GLY A 202 -4.32 1.14 -19.15
C GLY A 202 -5.65 1.81 -19.52
N GLU A 203 -6.69 1.02 -19.80
CA GLU A 203 -8.06 1.50 -20.05
C GLU A 203 -8.69 2.18 -18.82
N ASP A 204 -8.42 1.66 -17.61
CA ASP A 204 -8.92 2.22 -16.36
C ASP A 204 -8.28 3.58 -16.07
N ILE A 205 -6.98 3.73 -16.38
CA ILE A 205 -6.26 5.00 -16.23
C ILE A 205 -6.91 6.09 -17.08
N GLN A 206 -7.28 5.78 -18.32
CA GLN A 206 -7.93 6.74 -19.23
C GLN A 206 -9.30 7.18 -18.69
N LYS A 207 -10.09 6.24 -18.20
CA LYS A 207 -11.41 6.50 -17.62
C LYS A 207 -11.33 7.38 -16.37
N LEU A 208 -10.37 7.10 -15.48
CA LEU A 208 -10.10 7.90 -14.29
C LEU A 208 -9.67 9.32 -14.65
N ALA A 209 -8.77 9.45 -15.63
CA ALA A 209 -8.30 10.75 -16.12
C ALA A 209 -9.45 11.61 -16.65
N GLN A 210 -10.36 11.03 -17.44
CA GLN A 210 -11.52 11.73 -17.96
C GLN A 210 -12.41 12.26 -16.82
N LYS A 211 -12.77 11.41 -15.85
CA LYS A 211 -13.63 11.82 -14.73
C LYS A 211 -13.01 12.91 -13.86
N PHE A 212 -11.70 12.88 -13.65
CA PHE A 212 -11.01 13.95 -12.92
C PHE A 212 -11.04 15.26 -13.71
N ALA A 213 -10.77 15.22 -15.03
CA ALA A 213 -10.82 16.41 -15.88
C ALA A 213 -12.21 17.05 -15.93
N GLU A 214 -13.27 16.23 -15.88
CA GLU A 214 -14.66 16.69 -15.76
C GLU A 214 -14.89 17.45 -14.45
N ALA A 215 -14.24 17.05 -13.35
CA ALA A 215 -14.33 17.69 -12.05
C ALA A 215 -13.61 19.03 -11.96
N VAL A 216 -12.62 19.33 -12.80
CA VAL A 216 -11.89 20.61 -12.73
C VAL A 216 -12.78 21.78 -13.13
N THR A 217 -12.84 22.82 -12.28
CA THR A 217 -13.53 24.09 -12.56
C THR A 217 -12.51 25.22 -12.73
N ILE A 218 -12.58 25.96 -13.83
CA ILE A 218 -11.67 27.09 -14.07
C ILE A 218 -12.23 28.33 -13.40
N LYS A 219 -11.43 28.94 -12.52
CA LYS A 219 -11.80 30.13 -11.74
C LYS A 219 -11.31 31.40 -12.39
N SER A 220 -10.08 31.40 -12.87
CA SER A 220 -9.54 32.51 -13.65
C SER A 220 -8.49 32.03 -14.64
N PHE A 221 -8.36 32.77 -15.73
CA PHE A 221 -7.34 32.53 -16.74
C PHE A 221 -6.70 33.85 -17.16
N ASP A 222 -5.46 34.06 -16.74
CA ASP A 222 -4.65 35.19 -17.16
C ASP A 222 -3.73 34.77 -18.31
N LYS A 223 -4.08 35.28 -19.50
CA LYS A 223 -3.33 35.07 -20.74
C LYS A 223 -2.15 36.03 -20.90
N ASN A 224 -1.94 36.99 -20.01
CA ASN A 224 -0.89 38.02 -20.10
C ASN A 224 0.11 37.96 -18.94
N ALA A 225 -0.03 36.97 -18.05
CA ALA A 225 0.87 36.77 -16.92
C ALA A 225 2.36 36.61 -17.35
N GLU A 226 3.22 37.02 -16.43
CA GLU A 226 4.67 36.85 -16.49
C GLU A 226 5.17 36.31 -15.15
N GLN A 227 6.18 35.43 -15.18
CA GLN A 227 6.80 34.86 -13.99
C GLN A 227 8.29 34.65 -14.26
N ASN A 228 9.14 35.24 -13.43
CA ASN A 228 10.60 35.17 -13.57
C ASN A 228 11.10 35.54 -14.98
N GLY A 229 10.51 36.57 -15.60
CA GLY A 229 10.86 37.01 -16.97
C GLY A 229 10.26 36.15 -18.09
N LEU A 230 9.52 35.08 -17.77
CA LEU A 230 8.86 34.20 -18.75
C LEU A 230 7.41 34.60 -18.94
N LYS A 231 6.97 34.73 -20.20
CA LYS A 231 5.56 34.92 -20.53
C LYS A 231 4.81 33.59 -20.31
N VAL A 232 3.84 33.59 -19.41
CA VAL A 232 3.13 32.37 -18.98
C VAL A 232 1.61 32.51 -19.13
N TYR A 233 0.93 31.39 -19.30
CA TYR A 233 -0.49 31.26 -19.00
C TYR A 233 -0.62 30.95 -17.52
N ARG A 234 -1.40 31.75 -16.77
CA ARG A 234 -1.71 31.48 -15.36
C ARG A 234 -3.18 31.10 -15.25
N ILE A 235 -3.44 29.90 -14.74
CA ILE A 235 -4.79 29.34 -14.64
C ILE A 235 -5.04 29.00 -13.17
N VAL A 236 -6.12 29.55 -12.61
CA VAL A 236 -6.58 29.20 -11.26
C VAL A 236 -7.78 28.26 -11.40
N ALA A 237 -7.77 27.17 -10.65
CA ALA A 237 -8.81 26.15 -10.73
C ALA A 237 -9.24 25.63 -9.35
N GLY A 238 -10.48 25.14 -9.30
CA GLY A 238 -11.04 24.36 -8.21
C GLY A 238 -11.55 23.01 -8.71
N LEU A 239 -12.35 22.33 -7.88
CA LEU A 239 -12.99 21.06 -8.20
C LEU A 239 -14.48 21.11 -7.90
N GLU A 240 -15.29 20.70 -8.87
CA GLU A 240 -16.71 20.48 -8.73
C GLU A 240 -16.94 19.24 -7.86
N LYS A 241 -17.49 19.45 -6.67
CA LYS A 241 -17.70 18.40 -5.66
C LYS A 241 -18.38 17.14 -6.21
N ALA A 242 -19.48 17.28 -6.96
CA ALA A 242 -20.24 16.14 -7.46
C ALA A 242 -19.41 15.23 -8.37
N LYS A 243 -18.66 15.83 -9.30
CA LYS A 243 -17.79 15.11 -10.24
C LYS A 243 -16.53 14.57 -9.57
N LEU A 244 -16.01 15.27 -8.56
CA LEU A 244 -14.92 14.76 -7.73
C LEU A 244 -15.36 13.49 -6.98
N THR A 245 -16.59 13.46 -6.46
CA THR A 245 -17.18 12.25 -5.86
C THR A 245 -17.32 11.13 -6.89
N GLU A 246 -17.76 11.42 -8.11
CA GLU A 246 -17.82 10.43 -9.19
C GLU A 246 -16.44 9.86 -9.54
N PHE A 247 -15.42 10.71 -9.62
CA PHE A 247 -14.04 10.31 -9.83
C PHE A 247 -13.58 9.35 -8.73
N VAL A 248 -13.78 9.70 -7.45
CA VAL A 248 -13.39 8.84 -6.33
C VAL A 248 -14.15 7.52 -6.31
N ASN A 249 -15.43 7.53 -6.68
CA ASN A 249 -16.21 6.29 -6.85
C ASN A 249 -15.65 5.42 -7.98
N GLU A 250 -15.10 6.02 -9.04
CA GLU A 250 -14.44 5.26 -10.10
C GLU A 250 -13.09 4.71 -9.65
N VAL A 251 -12.30 5.47 -8.89
CA VAL A 251 -11.04 4.99 -8.28
C VAL A 251 -11.30 3.75 -7.43
N ASP A 252 -12.36 3.77 -6.62
CA ASP A 252 -12.79 2.66 -5.76
C ASP A 252 -13.18 1.40 -6.55
N LYS A 253 -13.71 1.56 -7.78
CA LYS A 253 -14.04 0.45 -8.68
C LYS A 253 -12.82 -0.13 -9.37
N VAL A 254 -11.91 0.74 -9.80
CA VAL A 254 -10.72 0.39 -10.57
C VAL A 254 -9.69 -0.31 -9.67
N ILE A 255 -9.38 0.27 -8.52
CA ILE A 255 -8.30 -0.23 -7.65
C ILE A 255 -8.87 -1.26 -6.68
N ARG A 256 -8.89 -2.54 -7.09
CA ARG A 256 -9.41 -3.67 -6.31
C ARG A 256 -8.44 -4.15 -5.21
N ASN A 257 -8.05 -3.26 -4.30
CA ASN A 257 -7.27 -3.62 -3.11
C ASN A 257 -7.95 -3.08 -1.84
N ASP A 258 -7.95 -3.87 -0.78
CA ASP A 258 -8.55 -3.54 0.52
C ASP A 258 -8.02 -2.22 1.11
N ILE A 259 -6.75 -1.92 0.82
CA ILE A 259 -6.12 -0.65 1.20
C ILE A 259 -6.89 0.55 0.59
N THR A 260 -7.24 0.47 -0.69
CA THR A 260 -7.92 1.55 -1.40
C THR A 260 -9.36 1.74 -0.93
N ARG A 261 -10.07 0.65 -0.62
CA ARG A 261 -11.43 0.72 -0.05
C ARG A 261 -11.46 1.44 1.30
N SER A 262 -10.44 1.23 2.13
CA SER A 262 -10.33 1.95 3.41
C SER A 262 -10.14 3.45 3.17
N TYR A 263 -9.31 3.84 2.20
CA TYR A 263 -9.09 5.26 1.89
C TYR A 263 -10.24 5.91 1.14
N SER A 264 -11.00 5.18 0.32
CA SER A 264 -12.11 5.77 -0.44
C SER A 264 -13.18 6.35 0.48
N LYS A 265 -13.45 5.70 1.63
CA LYS A 265 -14.33 6.26 2.67
C LYS A 265 -13.78 7.55 3.26
N GLU A 266 -12.50 7.59 3.60
CA GLU A 266 -11.85 8.79 4.17
C GLU A 266 -11.81 9.95 3.17
N ILE A 267 -11.49 9.66 1.91
CA ILE A 267 -11.47 10.64 0.83
C ILE A 267 -12.88 11.22 0.62
N LYS A 268 -13.93 10.39 0.65
CA LYS A 268 -15.31 10.89 0.55
C LYS A 268 -15.67 11.80 1.73
N GLY A 269 -15.26 11.45 2.96
CA GLY A 269 -15.41 12.31 4.13
C GLY A 269 -14.77 13.69 3.96
N ALA A 270 -13.53 13.71 3.44
CA ALA A 270 -12.82 14.95 3.11
C ALA A 270 -13.49 15.72 1.96
N ILE A 271 -14.00 15.02 0.93
CA ILE A 271 -14.77 15.63 -0.16
C ILE A 271 -15.99 16.37 0.38
N ASP A 272 -16.66 15.79 1.38
CA ASP A 272 -17.83 16.39 1.99
C ASP A 272 -17.53 17.54 2.93
N ALA A 273 -16.34 17.55 3.55
CA ALA A 273 -15.97 18.55 4.53
C ALA A 273 -15.49 19.87 3.92
N VAL A 274 -14.75 19.80 2.80
CA VAL A 274 -14.05 20.96 2.23
C VAL A 274 -14.84 21.62 1.10
N ASN A 275 -14.75 22.94 1.00
CA ASN A 275 -15.22 23.67 -0.18
C ASN A 275 -14.24 23.47 -1.34
N TRP A 276 -14.51 22.48 -2.18
CA TRP A 276 -13.60 22.15 -3.30
C TRP A 276 -13.67 23.13 -4.46
N ASP A 277 -14.72 23.95 -4.55
CA ASP A 277 -14.93 24.89 -5.65
C ASP A 277 -14.27 26.26 -5.38
N GLN A 278 -13.09 26.24 -4.73
CA GLN A 278 -12.26 27.42 -4.43
C GLN A 278 -10.99 27.46 -5.30
N ASN A 279 -10.11 28.43 -5.07
CA ASN A 279 -8.84 28.60 -5.79
C ASN A 279 -7.76 27.59 -5.31
N LEU A 280 -8.07 26.31 -5.45
CA LEU A 280 -7.24 25.21 -4.94
C LEU A 280 -5.95 25.04 -5.72
N PHE A 281 -5.96 25.32 -7.02
CA PHE A 281 -4.81 25.12 -7.89
C PHE A 281 -4.45 26.42 -8.59
N GLU A 282 -3.15 26.71 -8.64
CA GLU A 282 -2.59 27.68 -9.58
C GLU A 282 -1.63 26.96 -10.52
N ILE A 283 -1.99 26.88 -11.80
CA ILE A 283 -1.25 26.17 -12.84
C ILE A 283 -0.61 27.21 -13.75
N VAL A 284 0.71 27.10 -13.91
CA VAL A 284 1.51 28.01 -14.73
C VAL A 284 2.10 27.25 -15.90
N ILE A 285 1.87 27.73 -17.11
CA ILE A 285 2.32 27.09 -18.37
C ILE A 285 3.14 28.10 -19.15
N ASP A 286 4.34 27.71 -19.59
CA ASP A 286 5.17 28.54 -20.47
C ASP A 286 4.50 28.71 -21.83
N LYS A 287 4.27 29.96 -22.26
CA LYS A 287 3.62 30.24 -23.56
C LYS A 287 4.46 29.82 -24.76
N LYS A 288 5.79 29.88 -24.64
CA LYS A 288 6.70 29.59 -25.75
C LYS A 288 6.76 28.10 -26.02
N THR A 289 6.95 27.30 -24.98
CA THR A 289 7.11 25.85 -25.10
C THR A 289 5.79 25.10 -24.96
N GLY A 290 4.79 25.70 -24.31
CA GLY A 290 3.57 25.02 -23.87
C GLY A 290 3.80 23.99 -22.76
N ASN A 291 4.99 23.98 -22.14
CA ASN A 291 5.32 23.07 -21.06
C ASN A 291 4.76 23.59 -19.74
N LEU A 292 4.44 22.65 -18.84
CA LEU A 292 4.10 22.98 -17.47
C LEU A 292 5.32 23.61 -16.80
N TYR A 293 5.14 24.77 -16.18
CA TYR A 293 6.20 25.49 -15.46
C TYR A 293 6.10 25.21 -13.96
N SER A 294 4.92 25.43 -13.37
CA SER A 294 4.67 25.12 -11.97
C SER A 294 3.20 24.84 -11.68
N ILE A 295 2.95 24.17 -10.54
CA ILE A 295 1.64 23.99 -9.93
C ILE A 295 1.74 24.29 -8.46
N ASP A 296 0.89 25.20 -7.99
CA ASP A 296 0.66 25.42 -6.57
C ASP A 296 -0.65 24.74 -6.17
N ILE A 297 -0.62 24.05 -5.03
CA ILE A 297 -1.79 23.44 -4.39
C ILE A 297 -2.05 24.21 -3.11
N ASN A 298 -3.26 24.74 -2.97
CA ASN A 298 -3.75 25.47 -1.82
C ASN A 298 -4.87 24.66 -1.15
N LEU A 299 -4.83 24.57 0.17
CA LEU A 299 -5.87 23.95 0.99
C LEU A 299 -6.32 24.92 2.09
N PRO A 300 -7.50 24.70 2.71
CA PRO A 300 -7.91 25.48 3.87
C PRO A 300 -6.84 25.51 4.96
N ASP A 301 -6.52 26.71 5.47
CA ASP A 301 -5.60 26.93 6.58
C ASP A 301 -6.22 26.40 7.88
N LEU A 302 -5.87 25.16 8.20
CA LEU A 302 -6.40 24.47 9.37
C LEU A 302 -5.96 25.14 10.68
N GLY A 303 -4.87 25.90 10.67
CA GLY A 303 -4.42 26.69 11.83
C GLY A 303 -5.43 27.77 12.25
N LYS A 304 -6.31 28.19 11.32
CA LYS A 304 -7.37 29.17 11.59
C LYS A 304 -8.66 28.55 12.15
N ILE A 305 -8.79 27.22 12.17
CA ILE A 305 -9.99 26.51 12.64
C ILE A 305 -10.08 26.48 14.18
N SER A 306 -8.96 26.68 14.89
CA SER A 306 -8.84 26.59 16.36
C SER A 306 -9.65 27.62 17.18
N THR A 307 -10.28 28.62 16.55
CA THR A 307 -10.88 29.76 17.27
C THR A 307 -12.39 29.63 17.54
N THR A 308 -13.07 28.65 16.96
CA THR A 308 -14.53 28.51 17.04
C THR A 308 -14.94 27.13 17.59
N SER A 309 -15.37 27.11 18.85
CA SER A 309 -16.13 26.05 19.55
C SER A 309 -15.53 24.64 19.78
N SER A 310 -15.65 24.16 21.03
CA SER A 310 -15.27 22.83 21.58
C SER A 310 -13.78 22.44 21.64
N LEU A 311 -12.92 22.93 20.73
CA LEU A 311 -11.49 22.58 20.69
C LEU A 311 -10.56 23.59 21.41
N LYS A 312 -11.13 24.62 22.07
CA LYS A 312 -10.39 25.74 22.68
C LYS A 312 -9.51 25.39 23.89
N ASN A 313 -9.77 24.26 24.56
CA ASN A 313 -9.11 23.92 25.82
C ASN A 313 -7.94 22.92 25.65
N THR A 314 -7.62 22.53 24.42
CA THR A 314 -6.41 21.78 24.12
C THR A 314 -5.38 22.75 23.59
N GLU A 315 -4.20 22.80 24.20
CA GLU A 315 -3.11 23.66 23.72
C GLU A 315 -2.86 23.49 22.21
N PRO A 316 -2.43 24.55 21.52
CA PRO A 316 -2.67 24.72 20.09
C PRO A 316 -1.78 23.96 19.10
N PRO A 317 -0.59 23.41 19.40
CA PRO A 317 0.17 22.82 18.32
C PRO A 317 -0.50 21.50 17.95
N ASN A 318 -0.77 21.33 16.66
CA ASN A 318 -1.04 20.04 16.02
C ASN A 318 -2.49 19.53 15.96
N LEU A 319 -3.52 20.39 15.93
CA LEU A 319 -4.91 19.96 15.66
C LEU A 319 -5.01 19.11 14.38
N PHE A 320 -4.29 19.48 13.33
CA PHE A 320 -4.19 18.69 12.09
C PHE A 320 -3.66 17.28 12.38
N PHE A 321 -2.56 17.13 13.10
CA PHE A 321 -1.97 15.81 13.39
C PHE A 321 -2.78 14.99 14.39
N ARG A 322 -3.45 15.64 15.35
CA ARG A 322 -4.46 14.97 16.17
C ARG A 322 -5.58 14.43 15.29
N ALA A 323 -6.07 15.18 14.31
CA ALA A 323 -7.02 14.67 13.32
C ALA A 323 -6.45 13.58 12.39
N LEU A 324 -5.12 13.47 12.23
CA LEU A 324 -4.49 12.36 11.50
C LEU A 324 -4.40 11.07 12.32
N THR A 325 -4.33 11.20 13.64
CA THR A 325 -4.05 10.10 14.56
C THR A 325 -5.28 9.65 15.34
N ASP A 326 -6.26 10.54 15.54
CA ASP A 326 -7.42 10.39 16.41
C ASP A 326 -8.73 10.69 15.64
N GLU A 327 -9.63 9.71 15.65
CA GLU A 327 -10.93 9.76 14.96
C GLU A 327 -11.88 10.82 15.52
N TYR A 328 -11.81 11.11 16.83
CA TYR A 328 -12.61 12.16 17.46
C TYR A 328 -12.19 13.54 16.94
N TYR A 329 -10.89 13.86 16.96
CA TYR A 329 -10.40 15.14 16.44
C TYR A 329 -10.64 15.26 14.93
N ARG A 330 -10.55 14.16 14.18
CA ARG A 330 -10.93 14.13 12.77
C ARG A 330 -12.39 14.49 12.56
N ALA A 331 -13.31 13.88 13.32
CA ALA A 331 -14.74 14.18 13.24
C ALA A 331 -15.06 15.63 13.63
N GLN A 332 -14.38 16.18 14.65
CA GLN A 332 -14.53 17.59 15.00
C GLN A 332 -14.00 18.52 13.90
N LEU A 333 -12.84 18.21 13.32
CA LEU A 333 -12.28 18.96 12.21
C LEU A 333 -13.21 18.95 10.98
N GLU A 334 -13.74 17.78 10.62
CA GLU A 334 -14.72 17.67 9.54
C GLU A 334 -15.97 18.50 9.82
N LYS A 335 -16.46 18.49 11.06
CA LYS A 335 -17.61 19.29 11.48
C LYS A 335 -17.34 20.79 11.36
N GLU A 336 -16.19 21.26 11.81
CA GLU A 336 -15.81 22.67 11.72
C GLU A 336 -15.58 23.10 10.26
N LEU A 337 -14.93 22.26 9.43
CA LEU A 337 -14.79 22.51 7.99
C LEU A 337 -16.16 22.63 7.31
N ARG A 338 -17.12 21.75 7.65
CA ARG A 338 -18.50 21.85 7.16
C ARG A 338 -19.20 23.13 7.62
N ALA A 339 -18.99 23.52 8.88
CA ALA A 339 -19.59 24.72 9.46
C ALA A 339 -18.99 26.03 8.90
N ASN A 340 -17.71 26.02 8.52
CA ASN A 340 -16.99 27.19 8.07
C ASN A 340 -16.36 26.98 6.67
N GLN A 341 -17.13 27.30 5.63
CA GLN A 341 -16.70 27.15 4.24
C GLN A 341 -15.79 28.30 3.75
N ASN A 342 -15.50 29.31 4.59
CA ASN A 342 -14.75 30.52 4.21
C ASN A 342 -13.35 30.57 4.86
N ILE A 343 -12.78 29.42 5.21
CA ILE A 343 -11.43 29.34 5.76
C ILE A 343 -10.44 29.80 4.68
N PRO A 344 -9.51 30.71 5.01
CA PRO A 344 -8.52 31.17 4.03
C PRO A 344 -7.69 30.01 3.53
N LEU A 345 -7.32 30.04 2.25
CA LEU A 345 -6.45 29.03 1.68
C LEU A 345 -4.99 29.35 1.99
N VAL A 346 -4.24 28.33 2.40
CA VAL A 346 -2.79 28.36 2.48
C VAL A 346 -2.21 27.45 1.41
N ARG A 347 -1.12 27.89 0.79
CA ARG A 347 -0.34 27.06 -0.12
C ARG A 347 0.29 25.94 0.69
N ILE A 348 0.08 24.70 0.27
CA ILE A 348 0.66 23.52 0.94
C ILE A 348 1.76 22.86 0.10
N VAL A 349 1.71 23.00 -1.22
CA VAL A 349 2.69 22.41 -2.13
C VAL A 349 2.92 23.35 -3.31
N THR A 350 4.17 23.54 -3.69
CA THR A 350 4.55 24.02 -5.03
C THR A 350 5.32 22.90 -5.71
N VAL A 351 5.01 22.60 -6.96
CA VAL A 351 5.81 21.73 -7.83
C VAL A 351 6.25 22.55 -9.03
N SER A 352 7.55 22.61 -9.30
CA SER A 352 8.15 23.29 -10.45
C SER A 352 8.80 22.27 -11.37
N PHE A 353 8.71 22.49 -12.68
CA PHE A 353 9.22 21.59 -13.71
C PHE A 353 10.21 22.30 -14.63
N LYS A 354 11.28 21.60 -15.02
CA LYS A 354 12.33 22.12 -15.91
C LYS A 354 12.98 20.98 -16.71
N ASP A 355 13.88 21.36 -17.62
CA ASP A 355 14.73 20.42 -18.39
C ASP A 355 13.96 19.35 -19.19
N PHE A 356 12.78 19.71 -19.70
CA PHE A 356 11.97 18.84 -20.57
C PHE A 356 12.78 18.34 -21.77
N GLY A 357 13.00 17.02 -21.81
CA GLY A 357 13.72 16.30 -22.87
C GLY A 357 15.23 16.52 -22.84
N LYS A 358 15.73 17.16 -21.79
CA LYS A 358 17.14 17.56 -21.61
C LYS A 358 17.70 17.17 -20.26
N ALA A 359 16.96 16.40 -19.47
CA ALA A 359 17.39 16.06 -18.13
C ALA A 359 18.67 15.22 -18.17
N THR A 360 19.53 15.43 -17.18
CA THR A 360 20.87 14.86 -17.13
C THR A 360 20.80 13.34 -17.00
N LEU A 361 21.68 12.62 -17.70
CA LEU A 361 21.82 11.18 -17.51
C LEU A 361 22.22 10.90 -16.06
N VAL A 362 21.46 10.02 -15.41
CA VAL A 362 21.74 9.54 -14.05
C VAL A 362 22.64 8.31 -14.17
N SER A 363 23.81 8.35 -13.54
CA SER A 363 24.71 7.21 -13.47
C SER A 363 24.33 6.26 -12.33
N VAL A 364 24.67 4.99 -12.49
CA VAL A 364 24.61 3.99 -11.42
C VAL A 364 25.58 4.39 -10.30
N PRO A 365 25.20 4.22 -9.01
CA PRO A 365 26.13 4.40 -7.91
C PRO A 365 27.28 3.37 -7.90
N ASP A 366 28.50 3.80 -7.58
CA ASP A 366 29.66 2.88 -7.53
C ASP A 366 29.80 2.12 -6.21
N ASN A 367 29.21 2.62 -5.11
CA ASN A 367 29.33 2.04 -3.77
C ASN A 367 27.96 1.60 -3.23
N PHE A 368 27.61 0.33 -3.43
CA PHE A 368 26.35 -0.26 -2.96
C PHE A 368 26.54 -1.65 -2.33
N SER A 369 25.54 -2.08 -1.57
CA SER A 369 25.36 -3.47 -1.12
C SER A 369 24.06 -4.02 -1.73
N ASP A 370 24.05 -5.28 -2.15
CA ASP A 370 22.83 -5.95 -2.59
C ASP A 370 21.91 -6.19 -1.37
N TRP A 371 20.60 -5.96 -1.53
CA TRP A 371 19.62 -6.21 -0.47
C TRP A 371 19.62 -7.68 -0.03
N GLU A 372 19.82 -8.62 -0.96
CA GLU A 372 19.86 -10.05 -0.63
C GLU A 372 21.05 -10.37 0.29
N ASP A 373 22.22 -9.78 0.01
CA ASP A 373 23.40 -9.93 0.85
C ASP A 373 23.18 -9.34 2.26
N ILE A 374 22.58 -8.15 2.34
CA ILE A 374 22.21 -7.52 3.62
C ILE A 374 21.27 -8.42 4.41
N TRP A 375 20.21 -8.90 3.75
CA TRP A 375 19.19 -9.73 4.38
C TRP A 375 19.79 -11.04 4.91
N ASN A 376 20.64 -11.71 4.11
CA ASN A 376 21.29 -12.95 4.50
C ASN A 376 22.18 -12.79 5.73
N VAL A 377 22.90 -11.67 5.85
CA VAL A 377 23.71 -11.36 7.06
C VAL A 377 22.82 -11.19 8.28
N ILE A 378 21.75 -10.41 8.17
CA ILE A 378 20.80 -10.15 9.26
C ILE A 378 20.12 -11.45 9.69
N GLU A 379 19.64 -12.24 8.73
CA GLU A 379 18.95 -13.51 8.99
C GLU A 379 19.88 -14.50 9.70
N LYS A 380 21.14 -14.59 9.28
CA LYS A 380 22.14 -15.45 9.91
C LYS A 380 22.41 -15.05 11.35
N GLU A 381 22.61 -13.76 11.64
CA GLU A 381 22.90 -13.30 13.00
C GLU A 381 21.68 -13.38 13.92
N LEU A 382 20.49 -13.03 13.42
CA LEU A 382 19.25 -13.23 14.16
C LEU A 382 19.01 -14.71 14.44
N GLY A 383 19.25 -15.59 13.47
CA GLY A 383 19.17 -17.05 13.66
C GLY A 383 20.10 -17.53 14.77
N ASN A 384 21.38 -17.14 14.72
CA ASN A 384 22.36 -17.49 15.74
C ASN A 384 22.00 -16.94 17.13
N TYR A 385 21.50 -15.70 17.21
CA TYR A 385 21.06 -15.08 18.46
C TYR A 385 19.84 -15.81 19.03
N LEU A 386 18.84 -16.12 18.21
CA LEU A 386 17.63 -16.85 18.60
C LEU A 386 17.93 -18.30 19.02
N ASP A 387 18.90 -18.95 18.38
CA ASP A 387 19.38 -20.28 18.77
C ASP A 387 20.12 -20.23 20.12
N SER A 388 20.85 -19.14 20.40
CA SER A 388 21.63 -18.99 21.64
C SER A 388 20.78 -18.77 22.91
N ILE A 389 19.58 -18.20 22.78
CA ILE A 389 18.69 -17.90 23.93
C ILE A 389 17.66 -19.01 24.23
N GLY A 390 17.81 -20.20 23.65
CA GLY A 390 16.97 -21.34 23.99
C GLY A 390 15.55 -21.27 23.41
N GLY A 391 15.45 -21.28 22.08
CA GLY A 391 14.46 -22.07 21.33
C GLY A 391 13.01 -22.13 21.84
N ILE A 392 12.35 -20.98 22.05
CA ILE A 392 10.87 -20.91 22.14
C ILE A 392 10.29 -19.83 21.20
N LEU A 393 11.13 -18.99 20.57
CA LEU A 393 10.72 -17.96 19.61
C LEU A 393 11.34 -18.13 18.20
N GLY A 394 11.65 -19.36 17.79
CA GLY A 394 12.00 -19.71 16.40
C GLY A 394 10.84 -19.55 15.39
N ALA A 395 9.88 -18.67 15.68
CA ALA A 395 8.56 -18.59 15.06
C ALA A 395 8.40 -17.43 14.07
N ILE A 396 9.46 -16.73 13.67
CA ILE A 396 9.36 -15.75 12.57
C ILE A 396 10.44 -16.06 11.53
N ASN A 397 10.44 -17.27 11.00
CA ASN A 397 10.94 -17.52 9.66
C ASN A 397 9.74 -17.33 8.72
N PRO A 398 9.62 -16.18 8.00
CA PRO A 398 8.44 -15.90 7.20
C PRO A 398 8.17 -16.98 6.17
N SER A 399 9.22 -17.51 5.53
CA SER A 399 9.13 -18.61 4.57
C SER A 399 8.56 -19.87 5.21
N LYS A 400 9.02 -20.22 6.41
CA LYS A 400 8.45 -21.32 7.20
C LYS A 400 7.01 -21.05 7.63
N GLN A 401 6.67 -19.82 8.04
CA GLN A 401 5.32 -19.44 8.42
C GLN A 401 4.34 -19.49 7.23
N PHE A 402 4.78 -19.10 6.03
CA PHE A 402 4.00 -19.29 4.80
C PHE A 402 3.83 -20.76 4.44
N ALA A 403 4.90 -21.56 4.57
CA ALA A 403 4.84 -23.01 4.38
C ALA A 403 3.89 -23.67 5.40
N GLU A 404 3.92 -23.27 6.68
CA GLU A 404 3.02 -23.74 7.74
C GLU A 404 1.57 -23.34 7.47
N ALA A 405 1.32 -22.12 6.98
CA ALA A 405 -0.01 -21.66 6.58
C ALA A 405 -0.56 -22.46 5.39
N ARG A 406 0.27 -22.74 4.38
CA ARG A 406 -0.11 -23.60 3.24
C ARG A 406 -0.35 -25.05 3.66
N ASP A 407 0.50 -25.60 4.52
CA ASP A 407 0.30 -26.94 5.09
C ASP A 407 -0.97 -27.01 5.95
N THR A 408 -1.33 -25.92 6.64
CA THR A 408 -2.61 -25.80 7.37
C THR A 408 -3.79 -25.81 6.41
N GLN A 409 -3.72 -25.06 5.30
CA GLN A 409 -4.74 -25.09 4.26
C GLN A 409 -4.87 -26.49 3.63
N ARG A 410 -3.76 -27.17 3.32
CA ARG A 410 -3.76 -28.56 2.84
C ARG A 410 -4.49 -29.48 3.81
N ARG A 411 -4.24 -29.37 5.13
CA ARG A 411 -4.96 -30.18 6.14
C ARG A 411 -6.46 -29.90 6.14
N ALA A 412 -6.86 -28.64 6.02
CA ALA A 412 -8.26 -28.25 5.94
C ALA A 412 -8.92 -28.82 4.68
N ASP A 413 -8.25 -28.73 3.53
CA ASP A 413 -8.72 -29.25 2.25
C ASP A 413 -8.90 -30.78 2.28
N LEU A 414 -7.87 -31.52 2.73
CA LEU A 414 -7.94 -32.97 2.87
C LEU A 414 -9.06 -33.40 3.82
N SER A 415 -9.26 -32.67 4.92
CA SER A 415 -10.35 -32.92 5.86
C SER A 415 -11.72 -32.65 5.24
N ALA A 416 -11.86 -31.58 4.44
CA ALA A 416 -13.09 -31.25 3.74
C ALA A 416 -13.45 -32.32 2.69
N ILE A 417 -12.48 -32.76 1.89
CA ILE A 417 -12.68 -33.84 0.92
C ILE A 417 -13.06 -35.14 1.63
N SER A 418 -12.35 -35.49 2.70
CA SER A 418 -12.66 -36.70 3.49
C SER A 418 -14.08 -36.63 4.07
N ASN A 419 -14.46 -35.51 4.70
CA ASN A 419 -15.80 -35.31 5.24
C ASN A 419 -16.89 -35.48 4.16
N ALA A 420 -16.68 -34.90 2.97
CA ALA A 420 -17.64 -34.97 1.87
C ALA A 420 -17.86 -36.42 1.42
N ILE A 421 -16.78 -37.19 1.25
CA ILE A 421 -16.87 -38.61 0.85
C ILE A 421 -17.54 -39.46 1.93
N TYR A 422 -17.22 -39.21 3.20
CA TYR A 422 -17.86 -39.92 4.32
C TYR A 422 -19.35 -39.61 4.43
N GLN A 423 -19.73 -38.36 4.22
CA GLN A 423 -21.15 -37.97 4.22
C GLN A 423 -21.89 -38.64 3.06
N PHE A 424 -21.31 -38.63 1.85
CA PHE A 424 -21.85 -39.36 0.71
C PHE A 424 -22.05 -40.84 1.07
N ALA A 425 -21.02 -41.51 1.59
CA ALA A 425 -21.10 -42.93 1.92
C ALA A 425 -22.15 -43.22 3.00
N ALA A 426 -22.32 -42.34 4.00
CA ALA A 426 -23.34 -42.48 5.03
C ALA A 426 -24.77 -42.42 4.45
N GLU A 427 -25.00 -41.56 3.47
CA GLU A 427 -26.29 -41.39 2.80
C GLU A 427 -26.54 -42.48 1.73
N HIS A 428 -25.48 -43.12 1.24
CA HIS A 428 -25.52 -44.14 0.18
C HIS A 428 -25.23 -45.56 0.68
N GLY A 429 -25.61 -45.87 1.93
CA GLY A 429 -25.57 -47.23 2.47
C GLY A 429 -24.16 -47.82 2.63
N GLY A 430 -23.15 -46.97 2.77
CA GLY A 430 -21.73 -47.33 2.88
C GLY A 430 -20.98 -47.41 1.55
N ASN A 431 -21.66 -47.18 0.42
CA ASN A 431 -21.02 -47.19 -0.89
C ASN A 431 -20.15 -45.93 -1.09
N LEU A 432 -18.94 -46.11 -1.59
CA LEU A 432 -18.05 -45.00 -1.95
C LEU A 432 -18.49 -44.38 -3.29
N PRO A 433 -18.20 -43.08 -3.52
CA PRO A 433 -18.54 -42.44 -4.78
C PRO A 433 -17.77 -43.07 -5.94
N ASP A 434 -18.41 -43.20 -7.08
CA ASP A 434 -17.90 -43.89 -8.26
C ASP A 434 -18.11 -42.99 -9.50
N THR A 435 -17.25 -43.10 -10.52
CA THR A 435 -17.39 -42.36 -11.78
C THR A 435 -17.94 -43.19 -12.96
N ASP A 436 -18.07 -44.52 -12.81
CA ASP A 436 -18.46 -45.47 -13.86
C ASP A 436 -19.98 -45.73 -13.97
N ASN A 437 -20.77 -45.21 -13.02
CA ASN A 437 -22.22 -45.39 -12.88
C ASN A 437 -22.71 -46.86 -12.76
N ASN A 438 -21.87 -47.77 -12.27
CA ASN A 438 -22.19 -49.18 -12.11
C ASN A 438 -22.26 -49.60 -10.64
N ASN A 439 -23.47 -49.68 -10.10
CA ASN A 439 -23.70 -50.09 -8.70
C ASN A 439 -23.24 -51.53 -8.35
N SER A 440 -22.79 -52.34 -9.31
CA SER A 440 -22.26 -53.69 -9.06
C SER A 440 -20.73 -53.73 -8.89
N THR A 441 -20.03 -52.66 -9.25
CA THR A 441 -18.59 -52.51 -9.13
C THR A 441 -18.27 -51.19 -8.41
N SER A 442 -17.03 -51.03 -7.95
CA SER A 442 -16.55 -49.74 -7.45
C SER A 442 -15.25 -49.39 -8.18
N ASP A 443 -15.21 -48.24 -8.84
CA ASP A 443 -14.00 -47.68 -9.46
C ASP A 443 -13.18 -46.81 -8.51
N PHE A 444 -13.61 -46.68 -7.25
CA PHE A 444 -12.92 -45.87 -6.26
C PHE A 444 -11.46 -46.35 -6.10
N PRO A 445 -10.46 -45.45 -6.14
CA PRO A 445 -9.06 -45.87 -6.21
C PRO A 445 -8.62 -46.76 -5.03
N THR A 446 -7.87 -47.82 -5.32
CA THR A 446 -7.30 -48.72 -4.29
C THR A 446 -5.78 -48.53 -4.11
N SER A 447 -5.17 -47.70 -4.95
CA SER A 447 -3.79 -47.22 -4.86
C SER A 447 -3.76 -45.69 -4.96
N PRO A 448 -2.73 -44.99 -4.45
CA PRO A 448 -2.66 -43.53 -4.50
C PRO A 448 -2.88 -42.98 -5.91
N THR A 449 -3.98 -42.25 -6.10
CA THR A 449 -4.37 -41.66 -7.38
C THR A 449 -4.61 -40.17 -7.19
N CYS A 450 -4.15 -39.33 -8.12
CA CYS A 450 -4.40 -37.89 -8.07
C CYS A 450 -5.90 -37.57 -8.12
N ILE A 451 -6.30 -36.42 -7.58
CA ILE A 451 -7.68 -35.93 -7.66
C ILE A 451 -7.73 -34.79 -8.68
N GLY A 452 -8.71 -34.79 -9.59
CA GLY A 452 -8.87 -33.72 -10.58
C GLY A 452 -9.64 -34.17 -11.81
N THR A 453 -9.83 -33.26 -12.77
CA THR A 453 -10.57 -33.53 -14.00
C THR A 453 -9.72 -34.16 -15.12
N SER A 454 -8.40 -34.27 -14.93
CA SER A 454 -7.53 -34.98 -15.88
C SER A 454 -7.94 -36.46 -16.02
N PRO A 455 -7.86 -37.07 -17.22
CA PRO A 455 -8.22 -38.47 -17.44
C PRO A 455 -7.44 -39.48 -16.58
N THR A 456 -6.29 -39.09 -16.03
CA THR A 456 -5.45 -39.94 -15.16
C THR A 456 -5.76 -39.77 -13.67
N CYS A 457 -6.62 -38.83 -13.31
CA CYS A 457 -7.00 -38.52 -11.94
C CYS A 457 -8.43 -38.98 -11.65
N PHE A 458 -8.72 -39.21 -10.36
CA PHE A 458 -10.06 -39.50 -9.90
C PHE A 458 -10.87 -38.20 -9.83
N ASN A 459 -11.91 -38.11 -10.64
CA ASN A 459 -12.71 -36.90 -10.77
C ASN A 459 -13.87 -36.88 -9.77
N LEU A 460 -13.61 -36.36 -8.56
CA LEU A 460 -14.65 -36.21 -7.54
C LEU A 460 -15.84 -35.36 -7.99
N SER A 461 -15.64 -34.41 -8.92
CA SER A 461 -16.75 -33.60 -9.43
C SER A 461 -17.73 -34.38 -10.30
N ALA A 462 -17.32 -35.54 -10.81
CA ALA A 462 -18.15 -36.47 -11.57
C ALA A 462 -18.46 -37.76 -10.78
N ALA A 463 -17.99 -37.88 -9.53
CA ALA A 463 -18.16 -39.09 -8.74
C ALA A 463 -19.48 -39.04 -7.96
N GLY A 464 -20.29 -40.10 -8.10
CA GLY A 464 -21.65 -40.21 -7.59
C GLY A 464 -22.68 -40.35 -8.73
N THR A 465 -23.54 -41.35 -8.65
CA THR A 465 -24.55 -41.69 -9.69
C THR A 465 -25.78 -40.80 -9.66
N VAL A 466 -26.23 -40.44 -8.45
CA VAL A 466 -27.45 -39.63 -8.23
C VAL A 466 -27.06 -38.26 -7.68
N ASP A 467 -26.23 -38.24 -6.64
CA ASP A 467 -25.69 -37.02 -6.04
C ASP A 467 -24.18 -36.97 -6.23
N THR A 468 -23.68 -36.01 -7.01
CA THR A 468 -22.24 -35.85 -7.22
C THR A 468 -21.56 -35.24 -5.99
N ILE A 469 -20.34 -35.68 -5.65
CA ILE A 469 -19.60 -35.13 -4.50
C ILE A 469 -19.49 -33.60 -4.58
N VAL A 470 -19.17 -33.08 -5.76
CA VAL A 470 -19.24 -31.64 -6.07
C VAL A 470 -20.47 -31.38 -6.97
N PRO A 471 -21.36 -30.45 -6.64
CA PRO A 471 -21.32 -29.50 -5.52
C PRO A 471 -22.08 -29.94 -4.25
N VAL A 472 -22.68 -31.14 -4.22
CA VAL A 472 -23.67 -31.51 -3.19
C VAL A 472 -23.04 -31.62 -1.80
N TYR A 473 -21.90 -32.31 -1.68
CA TYR A 473 -21.23 -32.58 -0.41
C TYR A 473 -20.04 -31.64 -0.14
N ILE A 474 -19.53 -31.00 -1.19
CA ILE A 474 -18.55 -29.92 -1.10
C ILE A 474 -18.75 -28.95 -2.26
N ALA A 475 -18.81 -27.65 -1.96
CA ALA A 475 -19.21 -26.63 -2.94
C ALA A 475 -18.29 -26.54 -4.16
N GLN A 476 -16.99 -26.78 -3.98
CA GLN A 476 -15.98 -26.82 -5.03
C GLN A 476 -14.84 -27.75 -4.63
N LEU A 477 -14.14 -28.32 -5.61
CA LEU A 477 -12.96 -29.16 -5.37
C LEU A 477 -11.79 -28.30 -4.88
N PRO A 478 -11.26 -28.51 -3.66
CA PRO A 478 -10.04 -27.86 -3.20
C PRO A 478 -8.81 -28.40 -3.94
N TYR A 479 -7.80 -27.55 -4.08
CA TYR A 479 -6.52 -27.91 -4.70
C TYR A 479 -5.35 -27.21 -3.99
N ASP A 480 -4.15 -27.76 -4.15
CA ASP A 480 -2.94 -27.27 -3.52
C ASP A 480 -2.74 -25.77 -3.77
N PRO A 481 -2.51 -24.95 -2.72
CA PRO A 481 -2.47 -23.50 -2.83
C PRO A 481 -1.24 -22.96 -3.58
N LEU A 482 -0.22 -23.80 -3.82
CA LEU A 482 1.01 -23.39 -4.49
C LEU A 482 1.04 -23.87 -5.96
N ASN A 483 0.68 -25.13 -6.21
CA ASN A 483 0.86 -25.76 -7.52
C ASN A 483 -0.41 -26.46 -8.05
N GLY A 484 -1.52 -26.42 -7.32
CA GLY A 484 -2.75 -27.13 -7.68
C GLY A 484 -3.55 -26.45 -8.78
N SER A 485 -4.34 -27.26 -9.50
CA SER A 485 -5.30 -26.80 -10.50
C SER A 485 -6.57 -27.67 -10.46
N LEU A 486 -7.59 -27.31 -11.25
CA LEU A 486 -8.79 -28.15 -11.41
C LEU A 486 -8.48 -29.49 -12.11
N GLU A 487 -7.48 -29.51 -12.99
CA GLU A 487 -7.07 -30.71 -13.72
C GLU A 487 -6.31 -31.69 -12.83
N ASN A 488 -5.53 -31.16 -11.88
CA ASN A 488 -4.83 -31.92 -10.87
C ASN A 488 -4.68 -31.09 -9.59
N SER A 489 -5.35 -31.50 -8.53
CA SER A 489 -5.33 -30.81 -7.25
C SER A 489 -3.99 -30.92 -6.52
N ASN A 490 -3.09 -31.80 -6.99
CA ASN A 490 -1.90 -32.29 -6.29
C ASN A 490 -2.19 -32.98 -4.94
N TYR A 491 -3.45 -33.37 -4.72
CA TYR A 491 -3.85 -34.29 -3.66
C TYR A 491 -4.04 -35.68 -4.23
N THR A 492 -3.81 -36.69 -3.40
CA THR A 492 -3.98 -38.11 -3.75
C THR A 492 -5.03 -38.75 -2.86
N ILE A 493 -5.76 -39.73 -3.39
CA ILE A 493 -6.79 -40.47 -2.68
C ILE A 493 -6.72 -41.97 -2.99
N TYR A 494 -7.01 -42.80 -1.99
CA TYR A 494 -7.26 -44.23 -2.17
C TYR A 494 -7.95 -44.86 -0.96
N LEU A 495 -8.59 -46.01 -1.17
CA LEU A 495 -9.08 -46.90 -0.13
C LEU A 495 -7.97 -47.88 0.26
N ASN A 496 -7.52 -47.81 1.52
CA ASN A 496 -6.60 -48.80 2.06
C ASN A 496 -7.35 -50.13 2.30
N GLN A 497 -7.10 -51.12 1.44
CA GLN A 497 -7.80 -52.40 1.49
C GLN A 497 -7.49 -53.24 2.75
N ALA A 498 -6.36 -53.00 3.42
CA ALA A 498 -6.04 -53.70 4.65
C ALA A 498 -6.85 -53.18 5.84
N THR A 499 -7.18 -51.88 5.84
CA THR A 499 -7.88 -51.23 6.96
C THR A 499 -9.32 -50.83 6.66
N GLY A 500 -9.74 -50.87 5.39
CA GLY A 500 -11.04 -50.37 4.92
C GLY A 500 -11.21 -48.86 5.09
N ARG A 501 -10.11 -48.10 5.14
CA ARG A 501 -10.11 -46.66 5.46
C ARG A 501 -9.74 -45.82 4.25
N ILE A 502 -10.37 -44.66 4.09
CA ILE A 502 -10.03 -43.72 3.03
C ILE A 502 -8.80 -42.92 3.46
N VAL A 503 -7.80 -42.90 2.59
CA VAL A 503 -6.56 -42.15 2.79
C VAL A 503 -6.50 -41.05 1.75
N ILE A 504 -6.36 -39.81 2.21
CA ILE A 504 -6.14 -38.64 1.36
C ILE A 504 -4.84 -37.97 1.78
N SER A 505 -3.94 -37.71 0.83
CA SER A 505 -2.61 -37.17 1.13
C SER A 505 -2.21 -36.02 0.22
N ALA A 506 -1.42 -35.10 0.77
CA ALA A 506 -0.75 -34.02 0.08
C ALA A 506 0.74 -34.02 0.42
N LYS A 507 1.58 -33.53 -0.50
CA LYS A 507 2.99 -33.25 -0.21
C LYS A 507 3.07 -31.93 0.56
N GLY A 508 3.54 -31.97 1.80
CA GLY A 508 3.72 -30.76 2.60
C GLY A 508 5.08 -30.11 2.37
N GLU A 509 5.19 -28.86 2.79
CA GLU A 509 6.42 -28.06 2.67
C GLU A 509 7.24 -28.08 3.95
N VAL A 510 6.59 -28.25 5.10
CA VAL A 510 7.24 -28.37 6.42
C VAL A 510 7.29 -29.82 6.87
N THR A 511 6.18 -30.54 6.69
CA THR A 511 6.10 -31.99 6.90
C THR A 511 6.01 -32.68 5.54
N PRO A 512 6.91 -33.63 5.20
CA PRO A 512 6.99 -34.21 3.85
C PRO A 512 5.65 -34.74 3.32
N ASP A 513 4.87 -35.39 4.19
CA ASP A 513 3.54 -35.93 3.88
C ASP A 513 2.50 -35.43 4.88
N ILE A 514 1.38 -34.96 4.36
CA ILE A 514 0.19 -34.59 5.13
C ILE A 514 -0.90 -35.57 4.74
N THR A 515 -1.30 -36.42 5.68
CA THR A 515 -2.29 -37.47 5.43
C THR A 515 -3.48 -37.33 6.38
N VAL A 516 -4.68 -37.44 5.83
CA VAL A 516 -5.93 -37.64 6.57
C VAL A 516 -6.40 -39.06 6.29
N THR A 517 -6.62 -39.82 7.35
CA THR A 517 -7.21 -41.16 7.29
C THR A 517 -8.48 -41.17 8.11
N ARG A 518 -9.57 -41.65 7.51
CA ARG A 518 -10.81 -41.90 8.22
C ARG A 518 -11.29 -43.30 7.98
#